data_AF-A0A956TI59-F1
#
_entry.id   AF-A0A956TI59-F1
#
_cell.length_a   1.000
_cell.length_b   1.000
_cell.length_c   1.000
_cell.angle_alpha   90.00
_cell.angle_beta   90.00
_cell.angle_gamma   90.00
#
_symmetry.space_group_name_H-M   'P 1'
#
loop_
_entity.id
_entity.type
_entity.pdbx_description
1 polymer ?
#
loop_
_entity_poly.entity_id
_entity_poly.type
_entity_poly.pdbx_seq_one_letter_code
_entity_poly.pdbx_strand_id
1 'polypeptide(L)'
;LSTWGPLVLVAPEPAPPPPDVAAPEVHAAFVAAGMDGLVHWGRHSWDVACNWKVFVDNYLDGGYHVAIAHPGLAGQLDLDAYETRVYARSSLQTAGGADARIGGGALYGWLYPNIMLNRYGPVLDVNVVYPTGPRTCRVLFDYWFTPDALADEAFVAASVASSVAT
;
A
#
# COMPACT_ATOMS: atom_id res chain seq x y z
N LEU A 1 10.33 -9.20 -16.90
CA LEU A 1 9.82 -7.83 -16.70
C LEU A 1 8.31 -7.89 -16.87
N SER A 2 7.54 -7.33 -15.93
CA SER A 2 6.08 -7.20 -16.06
C SER A 2 5.64 -5.81 -15.59
N THR A 3 4.56 -5.28 -16.16
CA THR A 3 4.03 -3.94 -15.87
C THR A 3 2.62 -4.03 -15.32
N TRP A 4 2.31 -3.24 -14.30
CA TRP A 4 0.97 -3.15 -13.71
C TRP A 4 0.66 -1.70 -13.33
N GLY A 5 -0.20 -1.06 -14.11
CA GLY A 5 -0.37 0.39 -14.04
C GLY A 5 0.99 1.10 -14.08
N PRO A 6 1.34 1.93 -13.09
CA PRO A 6 2.62 2.61 -13.05
C PRO A 6 3.80 1.75 -12.57
N LEU A 7 3.55 0.50 -12.13
CA LEU A 7 4.56 -0.34 -11.50
C LEU A 7 5.31 -1.19 -12.52
N VAL A 8 6.64 -1.22 -12.40
CA VAL A 8 7.51 -2.12 -13.15
C VAL A 8 8.12 -3.14 -12.19
N LEU A 9 7.80 -4.42 -12.40
CA LEU A 9 8.23 -5.49 -11.51
C LEU A 9 9.26 -6.38 -12.19
N VAL A 10 10.37 -6.57 -11.46
CA VAL A 10 11.54 -7.32 -11.89
C VAL A 10 11.74 -8.50 -10.96
N ALA A 11 12.07 -9.63 -11.54
CA ALA A 11 12.19 -10.91 -10.88
C ALA A 11 13.53 -11.54 -11.27
N PRO A 12 14.39 -11.94 -10.31
CA PRO A 12 15.58 -12.73 -10.60
C PRO A 12 15.20 -14.15 -11.03
N GLU A 13 16.02 -14.81 -11.85
CA GLU A 13 15.68 -16.13 -12.39
C GLU A 13 15.78 -17.27 -11.34
N PRO A 14 14.85 -18.26 -11.39
CA PRO A 14 13.66 -18.29 -12.26
C PRO A 14 12.62 -17.27 -11.79
N ALA A 15 12.15 -16.45 -12.73
CA ALA A 15 11.26 -15.34 -12.40
C ALA A 15 9.89 -15.87 -11.91
N PRO A 16 9.36 -15.42 -10.75
CA PRO A 16 7.96 -15.63 -10.44
C PRO A 16 7.04 -15.15 -11.56
N PRO A 17 5.83 -15.74 -11.68
CA PRO A 17 4.85 -15.28 -12.63
C PRO A 17 4.54 -13.78 -12.41
N PRO A 18 4.17 -13.05 -13.48
CA PRO A 18 3.67 -11.67 -13.39
C PRO A 18 2.55 -11.51 -12.34
N PRO A 19 2.35 -10.32 -11.73
CA PRO A 19 1.37 -10.14 -10.64
C PRO A 19 -0.07 -10.44 -11.01
N ASP A 20 -0.48 -10.16 -12.25
CA ASP A 20 -1.79 -10.51 -12.79
C ASP A 20 -2.03 -12.03 -12.79
N VAL A 21 -0.95 -12.82 -12.85
CA VAL A 21 -0.99 -14.28 -12.74
C VAL A 21 -0.75 -14.74 -11.28
N ALA A 22 0.12 -14.05 -10.54
CA ALA A 22 0.53 -14.44 -9.19
C ALA A 22 -0.47 -14.00 -8.10
N ALA A 23 -1.26 -12.96 -8.37
CA ALA A 23 -2.23 -12.34 -7.47
C ALA A 23 -3.39 -11.70 -8.27
N PRO A 24 -4.13 -12.49 -9.07
CA PRO A 24 -5.17 -11.98 -9.98
C PRO A 24 -6.26 -11.18 -9.27
N GLU A 25 -6.62 -11.55 -8.04
CA GLU A 25 -7.67 -10.87 -7.27
C GLU A 25 -7.23 -9.48 -6.81
N VAL A 26 -5.97 -9.33 -6.39
CA VAL A 26 -5.39 -8.03 -6.03
C VAL A 26 -5.24 -7.18 -7.29
N HIS A 27 -4.75 -7.77 -8.38
CA HIS A 27 -4.62 -7.09 -9.66
C HIS A 27 -5.96 -6.50 -10.12
N ALA A 28 -7.01 -7.33 -10.19
CA ALA A 28 -8.34 -6.92 -10.60
C ALA A 28 -8.93 -5.81 -9.71
N ALA A 29 -8.75 -5.91 -8.39
CA ALA A 29 -9.26 -4.92 -7.45
C ALA A 29 -8.63 -3.53 -7.65
N PHE A 30 -7.31 -3.45 -7.83
CA PHE A 30 -6.62 -2.17 -8.01
C PHE A 30 -6.80 -1.57 -9.41
N VAL A 31 -6.94 -2.41 -10.45
CA VAL A 31 -7.34 -1.94 -11.79
C VAL A 31 -8.75 -1.34 -11.73
N ALA A 32 -9.70 -2.01 -11.08
CA ALA A 32 -11.05 -1.47 -10.88
C ALA A 32 -11.06 -0.17 -10.05
N ALA A 33 -10.08 0.01 -9.15
CA ALA A 33 -9.88 1.23 -8.38
C ALA A 33 -9.15 2.36 -9.15
N GLY A 34 -8.89 2.17 -10.45
CA GLY A 34 -8.41 3.21 -11.36
C GLY A 34 -6.92 3.56 -11.23
N MET A 35 -6.05 2.58 -11.01
CA MET A 35 -4.61 2.85 -10.80
C MET A 35 -3.84 3.34 -12.04
N ASP A 36 -4.34 3.11 -13.25
CA ASP A 36 -3.60 3.39 -14.50
C ASP A 36 -3.44 4.89 -14.80
N GLY A 37 -4.33 5.73 -14.27
CA GLY A 37 -4.33 7.18 -14.50
C GLY A 37 -3.50 7.99 -13.51
N LEU A 38 -2.78 7.33 -12.60
CA LEU A 38 -2.07 8.00 -11.51
C LEU A 38 -0.67 8.46 -11.95
N VAL A 39 -0.25 9.62 -11.45
CA VAL A 39 1.03 10.26 -11.77
C VAL A 39 1.98 10.10 -10.58
N HIS A 40 3.21 9.64 -10.83
CA HIS A 40 4.23 9.48 -9.80
C HIS A 40 4.65 10.86 -9.27
N TRP A 41 4.61 11.02 -7.94
CA TRP A 41 5.08 12.23 -7.29
C TRP A 41 6.51 12.08 -6.78
N GLY A 42 6.80 10.98 -6.07
CA GLY A 42 8.11 10.82 -5.46
C GLY A 42 8.23 9.60 -4.56
N ARG A 43 9.47 9.38 -4.09
CA ARG A 43 9.87 8.27 -3.22
C ARG A 43 10.44 8.77 -1.90
N HIS A 44 10.08 8.10 -0.83
CA HIS A 44 10.73 8.21 0.47
C HIS A 44 11.32 6.87 0.90
N SER A 45 12.31 6.91 1.78
CA SER A 45 13.02 5.73 2.26
C SER A 45 13.36 5.86 3.74
N TRP A 46 13.16 4.79 4.50
CA TRP A 46 13.51 4.71 5.91
C TRP A 46 14.25 3.42 6.23
N ASP A 47 15.25 3.52 7.10
CA ASP A 47 15.87 2.35 7.72
C ASP A 47 15.14 2.05 9.03
N VAL A 48 14.69 0.81 9.18
CA VAL A 48 13.93 0.34 10.33
C VAL A 48 14.71 -0.76 11.04
N ALA A 49 14.85 -0.63 12.35
CA ALA A 49 15.59 -1.57 13.20
C ALA A 49 14.75 -2.83 13.56
N CYS A 50 14.18 -3.48 12.55
CA CYS A 50 13.46 -4.74 12.71
C CYS A 50 13.77 -5.72 11.56
N ASN A 51 13.39 -6.98 11.73
CA ASN A 51 13.41 -7.92 10.62
C ASN A 51 12.32 -7.51 9.62
N TRP A 52 12.59 -7.59 8.30
CA TRP A 52 11.63 -7.23 7.26
C TRP A 52 10.26 -7.92 7.42
N LYS A 53 10.24 -9.17 7.91
CA LYS A 53 8.99 -9.90 8.16
C LYS A 53 8.13 -9.25 9.24
N VAL A 54 8.73 -8.67 10.27
CA VAL A 54 8.00 -7.97 11.33
C VAL A 54 7.29 -6.74 10.77
N PHE A 55 7.92 -6.03 9.83
CA PHE A 55 7.25 -4.92 9.14
C PHE A 55 6.08 -5.40 8.27
N VAL A 56 6.24 -6.53 7.60
CA VAL A 56 5.15 -7.17 6.83
C VAL A 56 4.01 -7.60 7.76
N ASP A 57 4.32 -8.24 8.90
CA ASP A 57 3.32 -8.66 9.88
C ASP A 57 2.51 -7.47 10.42
N ASN A 58 3.16 -6.33 10.65
CA ASN A 58 2.48 -5.08 11.03
C ASN A 58 1.45 -4.63 9.98
N TYR A 59 1.78 -4.75 8.70
CA TYR A 59 0.87 -4.38 7.61
C TYR A 59 -0.33 -5.35 7.47
N LEU A 60 -0.13 -6.61 7.86
CA LEU A 60 -1.10 -7.70 7.67
C LEU A 60 -1.93 -8.00 8.92
N ASP A 61 -1.85 -7.18 9.96
CA ASP A 61 -2.52 -7.44 11.25
C ASP A 61 -4.03 -7.13 11.24
N GLY A 62 -4.60 -6.79 10.08
CA GLY A 62 -6.02 -6.52 9.92
C GLY A 62 -6.48 -5.22 10.60
N GLY A 63 -5.56 -4.26 10.79
CA GLY A 63 -5.90 -2.98 11.42
C GLY A 63 -5.96 -3.04 12.94
N TYR A 64 -5.56 -4.15 13.56
CA TYR A 64 -5.54 -4.32 15.01
C TYR A 64 -4.73 -3.22 15.72
N HIS A 65 -3.56 -2.86 15.19
CA HIS A 65 -2.74 -1.78 15.75
C HIS A 65 -3.29 -0.38 15.45
N VAL A 66 -4.10 -0.20 14.41
CA VAL A 66 -4.52 1.13 13.91
C VAL A 66 -5.29 1.91 14.97
N ALA A 67 -6.19 1.24 15.69
CA ALA A 67 -7.00 1.87 16.75
C ALA A 67 -6.16 2.42 17.91
N ILE A 68 -4.95 1.89 18.13
CA ILE A 68 -4.08 2.22 19.28
C ILE A 68 -2.91 3.10 18.85
N ALA A 69 -2.29 2.81 17.71
CA ALA A 69 -1.07 3.48 17.23
C ALA A 69 -1.35 4.65 16.28
N HIS A 70 -2.50 4.66 15.60
CA HIS A 70 -2.83 5.67 14.60
C HIS A 70 -4.20 6.31 14.86
N PRO A 71 -4.37 7.03 15.99
CA PRO A 71 -5.65 7.64 16.35
C PRO A 71 -6.20 8.59 15.27
N GLY A 72 -5.32 9.24 14.49
CA GLY A 72 -5.72 10.07 13.35
C GLY A 72 -6.28 9.30 12.15
N LEU A 73 -5.82 8.06 11.92
CA LEU A 73 -6.31 7.18 10.85
C LEU A 73 -7.53 6.35 11.30
N ALA A 74 -7.55 5.93 12.57
CA ALA A 74 -8.66 5.19 13.17
C ALA A 74 -9.99 5.97 13.10
N GLY A 75 -9.95 7.31 13.16
CA GLY A 75 -11.14 8.15 13.02
C GLY A 75 -11.66 8.28 11.58
N GLN A 76 -10.94 7.80 10.58
CA GLN A 76 -11.28 7.95 9.15
C GLN A 76 -11.77 6.64 8.49
N LEU A 77 -11.58 5.50 9.17
CA LEU A 77 -11.93 4.17 8.67
C LEU A 77 -13.08 3.57 9.47
N ASP A 78 -14.02 2.94 8.78
CA ASP A 78 -14.97 2.02 9.40
C ASP A 78 -14.26 0.67 9.63
N LEU A 79 -13.66 0.54 10.81
CA LEU A 79 -12.93 -0.67 11.21
C LEU A 79 -13.86 -1.86 11.45
N ASP A 80 -15.15 -1.63 11.73
CA ASP A 80 -16.14 -2.71 11.88
C ASP A 80 -16.47 -3.35 10.52
N ALA A 81 -16.30 -2.58 9.43
CA ALA A 81 -16.40 -3.06 8.05
C ALA A 81 -15.07 -3.58 7.47
N TYR A 82 -14.01 -3.72 8.28
CA TYR A 82 -12.72 -4.20 7.80
C TYR A 82 -12.79 -5.69 7.45
N GLU A 83 -12.42 -6.04 6.22
CA GLU A 83 -12.39 -7.43 5.73
C GLU A 83 -11.01 -7.75 5.16
N THR A 84 -10.46 -8.92 5.51
CA THR A 84 -9.24 -9.46 4.92
C THR A 84 -9.53 -10.77 4.19
N ARG A 85 -9.18 -10.82 2.90
CA ARG A 85 -9.21 -12.03 2.06
C ARG A 85 -7.78 -12.48 1.78
N VAL A 86 -7.48 -13.73 2.10
CA VAL A 86 -6.14 -14.31 1.95
C VAL A 86 -6.11 -15.28 0.76
N TYR A 87 -5.09 -15.14 -0.07
CA TYR A 87 -4.82 -16.00 -1.21
C TYR A 87 -3.45 -16.68 -1.05
N ALA A 88 -3.06 -17.51 -2.02
CA ALA A 88 -1.85 -18.33 -1.91
C ALA A 88 -0.56 -17.52 -1.69
N ARG A 89 -0.43 -16.36 -2.35
CA ARG A 89 0.77 -15.51 -2.31
C ARG A 89 0.45 -14.01 -2.22
N SER A 90 -0.75 -13.68 -1.78
CA SER A 90 -1.24 -12.32 -1.69
C SER A 90 -2.39 -12.23 -0.72
N SER A 91 -2.74 -11.01 -0.32
CA SER A 91 -3.98 -10.72 0.39
C SER A 91 -4.58 -9.41 -0.09
N LEU A 92 -5.89 -9.28 0.12
CA LEU A 92 -6.64 -8.06 -0.12
C LEU A 92 -7.37 -7.71 1.18
N GLN A 93 -7.18 -6.49 1.65
CA GLN A 93 -7.88 -5.95 2.80
C GLN A 93 -8.71 -4.74 2.35
N THR A 94 -9.94 -4.63 2.84
CA THR A 94 -10.85 -3.52 2.50
C THR A 94 -11.42 -2.95 3.78
N ALA A 95 -11.51 -1.63 3.86
CA ALA A 95 -12.17 -0.92 4.93
C ALA A 95 -13.17 0.07 4.35
N GLY A 96 -14.33 0.22 5.00
CA GLY A 96 -15.28 1.28 4.65
C GLY A 96 -14.71 2.66 4.99
N GLY A 97 -15.16 3.69 4.26
CA GLY A 97 -14.75 5.07 4.48
C GLY A 97 -15.91 6.04 4.25
N ALA A 98 -15.89 7.17 4.95
CA ALA A 98 -16.91 8.22 4.85
C ALA A 98 -16.32 9.63 4.64
N ASP A 99 -14.98 9.74 4.52
CA ASP A 99 -14.25 11.00 4.41
C ASP A 99 -13.89 11.34 2.95
N ALA A 100 -13.83 12.62 2.58
CA ALA A 100 -13.40 13.10 1.27
C ALA A 100 -12.00 12.61 0.84
N ARG A 101 -11.09 12.35 1.80
CA ARG A 101 -9.74 11.84 1.52
C ARG A 101 -9.71 10.35 1.19
N ILE A 102 -10.52 9.54 1.86
CA ILE A 102 -10.55 8.07 1.68
C ILE A 102 -11.62 7.69 0.64
N GLY A 103 -12.61 8.55 0.40
CA GLY A 103 -13.75 8.27 -0.47
C GLY A 103 -14.63 7.17 0.12
N GLY A 104 -15.05 6.22 -0.72
CA GLY A 104 -15.90 5.10 -0.30
C GLY A 104 -15.19 4.01 0.51
N GLY A 105 -13.89 4.15 0.80
CA GLY A 105 -13.12 3.16 1.56
C GLY A 105 -11.65 3.10 1.19
N ALA A 106 -10.91 2.27 1.93
CA ALA A 106 -9.51 1.98 1.65
C ALA A 106 -9.36 0.55 1.11
N LEU A 107 -8.48 0.39 0.13
CA LEU A 107 -8.12 -0.88 -0.49
C LEU A 107 -6.63 -1.13 -0.26
N TYR A 108 -6.33 -2.24 0.40
CA TYR A 108 -4.98 -2.63 0.79
C TYR A 108 -4.64 -3.95 0.11
N GLY A 109 -3.60 -3.96 -0.72
CA GLY A 109 -3.06 -5.16 -1.34
C GLY A 109 -1.73 -5.54 -0.71
N TRP A 110 -1.47 -6.82 -0.56
CA TRP A 110 -0.14 -7.34 -0.27
C TRP A 110 0.24 -8.41 -1.27
N LEU A 111 1.47 -8.32 -1.80
CA LEU A 111 2.06 -9.30 -2.69
C LEU A 111 3.32 -9.88 -2.05
N TYR A 112 3.36 -11.20 -1.92
CA TYR A 112 4.54 -11.88 -1.42
C TYR A 112 5.75 -11.62 -2.34
N PRO A 113 6.93 -11.30 -1.78
CA PRO A 113 7.23 -11.35 -0.35
C PRO A 113 6.96 -10.06 0.42
N ASN A 114 7.05 -8.89 -0.22
CA ASN A 114 7.39 -7.66 0.49
C ASN A 114 6.83 -6.39 -0.15
N ILE A 115 5.79 -6.50 -0.97
CA ILE A 115 5.15 -5.36 -1.63
C ILE A 115 3.77 -5.14 -1.00
N MET A 116 3.51 -3.92 -0.58
CA MET A 116 2.23 -3.44 -0.08
C MET A 116 1.71 -2.35 -0.99
N LEU A 117 0.40 -2.30 -1.18
CA LEU A 117 -0.28 -1.32 -2.02
C LEU A 117 -1.42 -0.73 -1.21
N ASN A 118 -1.46 0.58 -1.10
CA ASN A 118 -2.48 1.29 -0.35
C ASN A 118 -3.21 2.26 -1.27
N ARG A 119 -4.49 2.03 -1.49
CA ARG A 119 -5.32 2.86 -2.36
C ARG A 119 -6.49 3.44 -1.56
N TYR A 120 -6.56 4.76 -1.49
CA TYR A 120 -7.64 5.50 -0.83
C TYR A 120 -7.87 6.82 -1.56
N GLY A 121 -9.13 7.20 -1.78
CA GLY A 121 -9.53 8.43 -2.48
C GLY A 121 -8.77 8.69 -3.80
N PRO A 122 -7.93 9.74 -3.93
CA PRO A 122 -7.11 10.00 -5.13
C PRO A 122 -5.65 9.53 -5.04
N VAL A 123 -5.27 8.80 -3.99
CA VAL A 123 -3.86 8.45 -3.69
C VAL A 123 -3.62 6.95 -3.84
N LEU A 124 -2.46 6.59 -4.38
CA LEU A 124 -1.84 5.28 -4.27
C LEU A 124 -0.47 5.45 -3.63
N ASP A 125 -0.20 4.71 -2.56
CA ASP A 125 1.17 4.50 -2.11
C ASP A 125 1.56 3.03 -2.17
N VAL A 126 2.83 2.77 -2.52
CA VAL A 126 3.38 1.43 -2.66
C VAL A 126 4.61 1.30 -1.81
N ASN A 127 4.59 0.29 -0.93
CA ASN A 127 5.66 0.07 0.04
C ASN A 127 6.43 -1.18 -0.34
N VAL A 128 7.75 -1.08 -0.42
CA VAL A 128 8.63 -2.22 -0.66
C VAL A 128 9.63 -2.35 0.47
N VAL A 129 9.61 -3.49 1.17
CA VAL A 129 10.49 -3.75 2.31
C VAL A 129 11.70 -4.57 1.88
N TYR A 130 12.88 -3.96 1.89
CA TYR A 130 14.15 -4.62 1.59
C TYR A 130 14.86 -5.07 2.86
N PRO A 131 15.19 -6.37 3.01
CA PRO A 131 16.04 -6.81 4.12
C PRO A 131 17.46 -6.23 3.98
N THR A 132 17.96 -5.57 5.03
CA THR A 132 19.36 -5.12 5.10
C THR A 132 20.18 -5.92 6.12
N GLY A 133 19.49 -6.73 6.94
CA GLY A 133 20.08 -7.66 7.89
C GLY A 133 18.99 -8.46 8.63
N PRO A 134 19.36 -9.34 9.57
CA PRO A 134 18.39 -10.12 10.33
C PRO A 134 17.54 -9.27 11.29
N ARG A 135 17.98 -8.05 11.62
CA ARG A 135 17.28 -7.10 12.51
C ARG A 135 17.19 -5.69 11.92
N THR A 136 17.40 -5.56 10.62
CA THR A 136 17.30 -4.28 9.94
C THR A 136 16.65 -4.47 8.57
N CYS A 137 15.80 -3.54 8.18
CA CYS A 137 15.28 -3.43 6.82
C CYS A 137 15.26 -1.98 6.36
N ARG A 138 15.10 -1.79 5.06
CA ARG A 138 14.84 -0.50 4.44
C ARG A 138 13.47 -0.55 3.79
N VAL A 139 12.61 0.40 4.08
CA VAL A 139 11.29 0.50 3.46
C VAL A 139 11.28 1.67 2.49
N LEU A 140 10.91 1.40 1.24
CA LEU A 140 10.67 2.43 0.23
C LEU A 140 9.17 2.66 0.15
N PHE A 141 8.74 3.92 0.17
CA PHE A 141 7.38 4.31 -0.15
C PHE A 141 7.41 5.16 -1.41
N ASP A 142 6.71 4.73 -2.44
CA ASP A 142 6.44 5.56 -3.61
C ASP A 142 4.99 6.05 -3.57
N TYR A 143 4.77 7.29 -4.00
CA TYR A 143 3.45 7.90 -4.01
C TYR A 143 3.03 8.28 -5.42
N TRP A 144 1.77 8.01 -5.74
CA TRP A 144 1.08 8.46 -6.94
C TRP A 144 -0.24 9.13 -6.58
N PHE A 145 -0.62 10.10 -7.39
CA PHE A 145 -1.84 10.88 -7.22
C PHE A 145 -2.60 10.96 -8.54
N THR A 146 -3.93 11.16 -8.47
CA THR A 146 -4.66 11.61 -9.66
C THR A 146 -4.14 12.98 -10.11
N PRO A 147 -4.22 13.33 -11.41
CA PRO A 147 -3.73 14.62 -11.91
C PRO A 147 -4.28 15.83 -11.14
N ASP A 148 -5.57 15.81 -10.80
CA ASP A 148 -6.23 16.89 -10.06
C ASP A 148 -5.71 17.00 -8.62
N ALA A 149 -5.50 15.88 -7.93
CA ALA A 149 -4.98 15.88 -6.57
C ALA A 149 -3.50 16.28 -6.51
N LEU A 150 -2.73 15.95 -7.55
CA LEU A 150 -1.32 16.34 -7.65
C LEU A 150 -1.14 17.86 -7.79
N ALA A 151 -2.13 18.57 -8.33
CA ALA A 151 -2.11 20.02 -8.46
C ALA A 151 -2.32 20.76 -7.13
N ASP A 152 -2.80 20.07 -6.08
CA ASP A 152 -2.96 20.62 -4.74
C ASP A 152 -1.78 20.21 -3.85
N GLU A 153 -0.78 21.10 -3.75
CA GLU A 153 0.43 20.86 -2.96
C GLU A 153 0.14 20.62 -1.47
N ALA A 154 -0.88 21.28 -0.92
CA ALA A 154 -1.25 21.12 0.49
C ALA A 154 -1.84 19.73 0.75
N PHE A 155 -2.69 19.25 -0.17
CA PHE A 155 -3.22 17.90 -0.13
C PHE A 155 -2.12 16.83 -0.25
N VAL A 156 -1.18 17.03 -1.18
CA VAL A 156 -0.03 16.12 -1.37
C VAL A 156 0.81 16.06 -0.09
N ALA A 157 1.19 17.22 0.47
CA ALA A 157 1.99 17.30 1.68
C ALA A 157 1.30 16.63 2.88
N ALA A 158 0.01 16.88 3.07
CA ALA A 158 -0.77 16.25 4.14
C ALA A 158 -0.89 14.73 3.97
N SER A 159 -1.08 14.26 2.73
CA SER A 159 -1.15 12.84 2.42
C SER A 159 0.15 12.12 2.77
N VAL A 160 1.28 12.65 2.29
CA VAL A 160 2.62 12.08 2.56
C VAL A 160 2.92 12.10 4.06
N ALA A 161 2.63 13.19 4.76
CA ALA A 161 2.90 13.30 6.20
C ALA A 161 2.14 12.26 7.03
N SER A 162 0.92 11.92 6.64
CA SER A 162 0.10 10.95 7.37
C SER A 162 0.41 9.48 7.06
N SER A 163 1.01 9.19 5.89
CA SER A 163 1.45 7.84 5.53
C SER A 163 2.77 7.47 6.22
N VAL A 164 3.51 8.46 6.72
CA VAL A 164 4.66 8.25 7.61
C VAL A 164 4.14 8.03 9.03
N ALA A 165 3.85 6.77 9.36
CA ALA A 165 3.68 6.34 10.73
C ALA A 165 4.96 6.65 11.54
N THR A 166 4.88 7.62 12.45
CA THR A 166 5.84 7.79 13.56
C THR A 166 5.65 6.74 14.62
#